data_AF-A0A397B288-F1
#
_entry.id   AF-A0A397B288-F1
#
_cell.length_a   1.000
_cell.length_b   1.000
_cell.length_c   1.000
_cell.angle_alpha   90.00
_cell.angle_beta   90.00
_cell.angle_gamma   90.00
#
_symmetry.space_group_name_H-M   'P 1'
#
loop_
_entity.id
_entity.type
_entity.pdbx_description
1 polymer ?
#
loop_
_entity_poly.entity_id
_entity_poly.type
_entity_poly.pdbx_seq_one_letter_code
_entity_poly.pdbx_strand_id
1 'polypeptide(L)'
;MYRHAKYKRTVVVPAVKLIQRVYRGHVGRKKYRRLQHQYFVDKIQRPAAIQIERVARGYLGRLVAKQRRKQLVAALVIQDTFRKYKARRRWAFVCQVRFENRMASRIGAAGRGYLARQVYKREVRKIRVRTVVVPAARTIQRVYRGFVVRKHLEEFRDQVEAAKAGERTVWRASIDRIKSHAALTVQCLVRSYFARLRVEAERAKQRGRHGQAAVVVQSAWRSYFNRKAIQSMRELMAIEVYARKFTALKDNLEMVQFDMADTMGDITYMTKHRKKSLQQIHDLKQMRELSNMTGQDIARGWQTAFETEKLVIHFSMLLSAEEIQSKKQQIATLDAEYEDLERDVDESLLQETSLMEDYRRLELQRASSQYMHHAKQSVRRQRLRWKVRTNRSNLVLREAAALARSIAPPPSTCLSYAGRMASRRESDERVRQHNAHTHATKMEALKGSSNLHVVAVADAVVAECRKIVNAGSLAMQLDRSDLRDDPAAGGMCTTCGHMQCVCHVLAASTASNAPSNAAPILNGSRKRTNNGPGIALGRRRRHHRQTDGVVVADDENSVQVYNPS
;
A
#
# COMPACT_ATOMS: atom_id res chain seq x y z
N MET A 1 -28.42 -50.33 101.80
CA MET A 1 -28.48 -50.16 100.32
C MET A 1 -28.73 -48.71 99.84
N TYR A 2 -29.53 -47.87 100.52
CA TYR A 2 -29.92 -46.54 100.00
C TYR A 2 -28.82 -45.45 99.94
N ARG A 3 -27.82 -45.46 100.84
CA ARG A 3 -26.73 -44.44 100.85
C ARG A 3 -25.85 -44.51 99.60
N HIS A 4 -25.57 -45.72 99.11
CA HIS A 4 -24.68 -45.93 97.98
C HIS A 4 -25.31 -45.45 96.66
N ALA A 5 -26.62 -45.66 96.49
CA ALA A 5 -27.39 -45.17 95.35
C ALA A 5 -27.54 -43.65 95.35
N LYS A 6 -27.72 -43.03 96.53
CA LYS A 6 -27.77 -41.56 96.68
C LYS A 6 -26.43 -40.93 96.31
N TYR A 7 -25.31 -41.42 96.86
CA TYR A 7 -23.96 -40.94 96.53
C TYR A 7 -23.63 -41.07 95.03
N LYS A 8 -24.01 -42.20 94.41
CA LYS A 8 -23.84 -42.40 92.96
C LYS A 8 -24.62 -41.38 92.14
N ARG A 9 -25.85 -41.05 92.53
CA ARG A 9 -26.70 -40.04 91.86
C ARG A 9 -26.26 -38.59 92.11
N THR A 10 -25.82 -38.25 93.31
CA THR A 10 -25.54 -36.85 93.69
C THR A 10 -24.08 -36.44 93.49
N VAL A 11 -23.14 -37.38 93.45
CA VAL A 11 -21.70 -37.07 93.35
C VAL A 11 -21.09 -37.67 92.10
N VAL A 12 -21.21 -38.99 91.91
CA VAL A 12 -20.53 -39.69 90.80
C VAL A 12 -21.11 -39.30 89.43
N VAL A 13 -22.44 -39.31 89.27
CA VAL A 13 -23.09 -38.94 88.00
C VAL A 13 -22.81 -37.48 87.61
N PRO A 14 -22.91 -36.47 88.51
CA PRO A 14 -22.52 -35.10 88.20
C PRO A 14 -21.04 -34.94 87.86
N ALA A 15 -20.13 -35.60 88.59
CA ALA A 15 -18.70 -35.56 88.29
C ALA A 15 -18.38 -36.13 86.89
N VAL A 16 -18.98 -37.28 86.54
CA VAL A 16 -18.83 -37.88 85.20
C VAL A 16 -19.41 -36.96 84.11
N LYS A 17 -20.59 -36.35 84.35
CA LYS A 17 -21.17 -35.36 83.42
C LYS A 17 -20.24 -34.17 83.20
N LEU A 18 -19.53 -33.72 84.25
CA LEU A 18 -18.59 -32.60 84.18
C LEU A 18 -17.35 -32.97 83.37
N ILE A 19 -16.77 -34.14 83.61
CA ILE A 19 -15.63 -34.69 82.84
C ILE A 19 -16.02 -34.88 81.37
N GLN A 20 -17.19 -35.48 81.10
CA GLN A 20 -17.70 -35.67 79.74
C GLN A 20 -17.95 -34.34 79.02
N ARG A 21 -18.44 -33.31 79.73
CA ARG A 21 -18.62 -31.96 79.18
C ARG A 21 -17.27 -31.35 78.79
N VAL A 22 -16.27 -31.41 79.66
CA VAL A 22 -14.91 -30.90 79.39
C VAL A 22 -14.28 -31.64 78.21
N TYR A 23 -14.37 -32.97 78.18
CA TYR A 23 -13.83 -33.79 77.10
C TYR A 23 -14.52 -33.52 75.76
N ARG A 24 -15.86 -33.50 75.71
CA ARG A 24 -16.62 -33.13 74.49
C ARG A 24 -16.26 -31.73 74.02
N GLY A 25 -16.07 -30.78 74.94
CA GLY A 25 -15.59 -29.43 74.63
C GLY A 25 -14.17 -29.41 74.04
N HIS A 26 -13.24 -30.18 74.61
CA HIS A 26 -11.88 -30.32 74.08
C HIS A 26 -11.87 -30.94 72.68
N VAL A 27 -12.57 -32.06 72.49
CA VAL A 27 -12.70 -32.74 71.19
C VAL A 27 -13.39 -31.85 70.16
N GLY A 28 -14.44 -31.13 70.56
CA GLY A 28 -15.15 -30.15 69.73
C GLY A 28 -14.22 -29.04 69.25
N ARG A 29 -13.45 -28.41 70.15
CA ARG A 29 -12.45 -27.38 69.79
C ARG A 29 -11.34 -27.92 68.90
N LYS A 30 -10.89 -29.17 69.11
CA LYS A 30 -9.90 -29.83 68.25
C LYS A 30 -10.45 -30.10 66.85
N LYS A 31 -11.70 -30.55 66.74
CA LYS A 31 -12.40 -30.76 65.46
C LYS A 31 -12.62 -29.44 64.73
N TYR A 32 -13.04 -28.39 65.45
CA TYR A 32 -13.22 -27.05 64.89
C TYR A 32 -11.90 -26.48 64.34
N ARG A 33 -10.80 -26.56 65.10
CA ARG A 33 -9.47 -26.13 64.60
C ARG A 33 -9.05 -26.87 63.32
N ARG A 34 -9.34 -28.17 63.22
CA ARG A 34 -9.08 -28.94 61.98
C ARG A 34 -9.92 -28.46 60.81
N LEU A 35 -11.22 -28.25 61.02
CA LEU A 35 -12.13 -27.73 59.99
C LEU A 35 -11.74 -26.32 59.53
N GLN A 36 -11.37 -25.45 60.47
CA GLN A 36 -10.91 -24.09 60.17
C GLN A 36 -9.60 -24.12 59.36
N HIS A 37 -8.66 -25.00 59.72
CA HIS A 37 -7.43 -25.19 58.96
C HIS A 37 -7.71 -25.73 57.54
N GLN A 38 -8.59 -26.73 57.41
CA GLN A 38 -8.99 -27.24 56.09
C GLN A 38 -9.65 -26.14 55.24
N TYR A 39 -10.56 -25.35 55.82
CA TYR A 39 -11.18 -24.23 55.14
C TYR A 39 -10.15 -23.20 54.66
N PHE A 40 -9.16 -22.86 55.50
CA PHE A 40 -8.06 -21.98 55.12
C PHE A 40 -7.23 -22.55 53.96
N VAL A 41 -6.89 -23.83 54.01
CA VAL A 41 -6.15 -24.52 52.93
C VAL A 41 -6.94 -24.49 51.62
N ASP A 42 -8.23 -24.83 51.67
CA ASP A 42 -9.08 -24.94 50.47
C ASP A 42 -9.47 -23.59 49.87
N LYS A 43 -9.70 -22.57 50.71
CA LYS A 43 -10.13 -21.24 50.24
C LYS A 43 -8.99 -20.29 49.92
N ILE A 44 -7.84 -20.44 50.57
CA ILE A 44 -6.73 -19.48 50.43
C ILE A 44 -5.52 -20.16 49.80
N GLN A 45 -4.96 -21.19 50.44
CA GLN A 45 -3.68 -21.76 49.98
C GLN A 45 -3.80 -22.46 48.62
N ARG A 46 -4.84 -23.28 48.40
CA ARG A 46 -5.03 -24.00 47.13
C ARG A 46 -5.24 -23.05 45.94
N PRO A 47 -6.16 -22.05 46.01
CA PRO A 47 -6.30 -21.09 44.92
C PRO A 47 -5.03 -20.28 44.66
N ALA A 48 -4.33 -19.86 45.72
CA ALA A 48 -3.06 -19.15 45.59
C ALA A 48 -1.99 -20.01 44.91
N ALA A 49 -1.85 -21.28 45.32
CA ALA A 49 -0.93 -22.22 44.68
C ALA A 49 -1.28 -22.45 43.19
N ILE A 50 -2.56 -22.63 42.86
CA ILE A 50 -3.01 -22.79 41.47
C ILE A 50 -2.68 -21.54 40.63
N GLN A 51 -2.83 -20.34 41.19
CA GLN A 51 -2.46 -19.11 40.48
C GLN A 51 -0.95 -19.04 40.24
N ILE A 52 -0.12 -19.34 41.25
CA ILE A 52 1.34 -19.37 41.13
C ILE A 52 1.77 -20.40 40.08
N GLU A 53 1.22 -21.62 40.13
CA GLU A 53 1.50 -22.66 39.16
C GLU A 53 1.09 -22.26 37.74
N ARG A 54 -0.06 -21.61 37.56
CA ARG A 54 -0.52 -21.13 36.25
C ARG A 54 0.46 -20.11 35.68
N VAL A 55 0.92 -19.15 36.49
CA VAL A 55 1.90 -18.14 36.08
C VAL A 55 3.23 -18.80 35.72
N ALA A 56 3.72 -19.73 36.55
CA ALA A 56 4.96 -20.46 36.32
C ALA A 56 4.92 -21.30 35.03
N ARG A 57 3.86 -22.09 34.82
CA ARG A 57 3.66 -22.86 33.58
C ARG A 57 3.60 -21.94 32.35
N GLY A 58 2.90 -20.80 32.47
CA GLY A 58 2.85 -19.80 31.41
C GLY A 58 4.21 -19.19 31.07
N TYR A 59 5.02 -18.87 32.09
CA TYR A 59 6.38 -18.38 31.91
C TYR A 59 7.29 -19.40 31.22
N LEU A 60 7.30 -20.66 31.69
CA LEU A 60 8.07 -21.75 31.09
C LEU A 60 7.63 -22.01 29.64
N GLY A 61 6.33 -22.01 29.36
CA GLY A 61 5.80 -22.14 28.01
C GLY A 61 6.29 -21.02 27.07
N ARG A 62 6.32 -19.77 27.55
CA ARG A 62 6.88 -18.63 26.80
C ARG A 62 8.37 -18.78 26.54
N LEU A 63 9.16 -19.26 27.50
CA LEU A 63 10.59 -19.53 27.31
C LEU A 63 10.84 -20.59 26.24
N VAL A 64 10.14 -21.73 26.30
CA VAL A 64 10.24 -22.80 25.30
C VAL A 64 9.85 -22.29 23.92
N ALA A 65 8.75 -21.53 23.82
CA ALA A 65 8.31 -20.94 22.55
C ALA A 65 9.34 -19.94 22.00
N LYS A 66 9.92 -19.09 22.84
CA LYS A 66 10.98 -18.14 22.46
C LYS A 66 12.21 -18.90 21.93
N GLN A 67 12.61 -19.98 22.58
CA GLN A 67 13.74 -20.80 22.14
C GLN A 67 13.47 -21.49 20.80
N ARG A 68 12.28 -22.09 20.62
CA ARG A 68 11.89 -22.69 19.34
C ARG A 68 11.83 -21.67 18.20
N ARG A 69 11.32 -20.45 18.47
CA ARG A 69 11.33 -19.36 17.48
C ARG A 69 12.76 -18.97 17.09
N LYS A 70 13.68 -18.84 18.05
CA LYS A 70 15.10 -18.56 17.77
C LYS A 70 15.72 -19.66 16.88
N GLN A 71 15.49 -20.93 17.21
CA GLN A 71 15.99 -22.07 16.43
C GLN A 71 15.43 -22.07 15.01
N LEU A 72 14.13 -21.80 14.85
CA LEU A 72 13.49 -21.73 13.53
C LEU A 72 14.05 -20.59 12.69
N VAL A 73 14.23 -19.39 13.26
CA VAL A 73 14.84 -18.25 12.56
C VAL A 73 16.27 -18.59 12.15
N ALA A 74 17.08 -19.17 13.05
CA ALA A 74 18.44 -19.60 12.72
C ALA A 74 18.47 -20.62 11.57
N ALA A 75 17.58 -21.63 11.61
CA ALA A 75 17.46 -22.62 10.55
C ALA A 75 17.08 -21.98 9.20
N LEU A 76 16.14 -21.04 9.19
CA LEU A 76 15.73 -20.33 7.97
C LEU A 76 16.88 -19.50 7.39
N VAL A 77 17.68 -18.83 8.23
CA VAL A 77 18.86 -18.07 7.79
C VAL A 77 19.90 -19.00 7.15
N ILE A 78 20.17 -20.15 7.76
CA ILE A 78 21.09 -21.15 7.19
C ILE A 78 20.56 -21.67 5.85
N GLN A 79 19.27 -21.99 5.76
CA GLN A 79 18.66 -22.47 4.51
C GLN A 79 18.70 -21.41 3.40
N ASP A 80 18.39 -20.15 3.70
CA ASP A 80 18.40 -19.06 2.74
C ASP A 80 19.83 -18.77 2.25
N THR A 81 20.80 -18.67 3.16
CA THR A 81 22.21 -18.47 2.81
C THR A 81 22.76 -19.60 1.93
N PHE A 82 22.42 -20.85 2.24
CA PHE A 82 22.81 -22.00 1.43
C PHE A 82 22.17 -21.97 0.02
N ARG A 83 20.87 -21.65 -0.07
CA ARG A 83 20.18 -21.50 -1.37
C ARG A 83 20.82 -20.41 -2.22
N LYS A 84 21.16 -19.27 -1.62
CA LYS A 84 21.89 -18.17 -2.28
C LYS A 84 23.28 -18.60 -2.72
N TYR A 85 24.03 -19.32 -1.88
CA TYR A 85 25.33 -19.89 -2.25
C TYR A 85 25.22 -20.83 -3.45
N LYS A 86 24.28 -21.78 -3.43
CA LYS A 86 24.03 -22.72 -4.52
C LYS A 86 23.68 -22.01 -5.83
N ALA A 87 22.84 -20.98 -5.76
CA ALA A 87 22.49 -20.15 -6.92
C ALA A 87 23.71 -19.42 -7.48
N ARG A 88 24.53 -18.78 -6.62
CA ARG A 88 25.77 -18.11 -7.03
C ARG A 88 26.77 -19.07 -7.66
N ARG A 89 26.99 -20.24 -7.07
CA ARG A 89 27.89 -21.27 -7.60
C ARG A 89 27.44 -21.79 -8.97
N ARG A 90 26.14 -22.03 -9.15
CA ARG A 90 25.57 -22.40 -10.45
C ARG A 90 25.74 -21.30 -11.50
N TRP A 91 25.50 -20.04 -11.12
CA TRP A 91 25.69 -18.90 -12.01
C TRP A 91 27.15 -18.69 -12.39
N ALA A 92 28.08 -18.83 -11.44
CA ALA A 92 29.52 -18.77 -11.70
C ALA A 92 29.94 -19.81 -12.74
N PHE A 93 29.48 -21.05 -12.60
CA PHE A 93 29.71 -22.11 -13.58
C PHE A 93 29.15 -21.75 -14.97
N VAL A 94 27.91 -21.27 -15.06
CA VAL A 94 27.31 -20.83 -16.34
C VAL A 94 28.09 -19.67 -16.97
N CYS A 95 28.54 -18.71 -16.16
CA CYS A 95 29.37 -17.60 -16.63
C CYS A 95 30.72 -18.08 -17.16
N GLN A 96 31.36 -19.03 -16.47
CA GLN A 96 32.61 -19.65 -16.91
C GLN A 96 32.43 -20.36 -18.26
N VAL A 97 31.41 -21.21 -18.41
CA VAL A 97 31.11 -21.90 -19.68
C VAL A 97 30.82 -20.90 -20.80
N ARG A 98 30.11 -19.79 -20.52
CA ARG A 98 29.87 -18.72 -21.50
C ARG A 98 31.16 -18.01 -21.90
N PHE A 99 32.05 -17.76 -20.95
CA PHE A 99 33.36 -17.17 -21.20
C PHE A 99 34.20 -18.08 -22.10
N GLU A 100 34.30 -19.37 -21.75
CA GLU A 100 35.00 -20.39 -22.54
C GLU A 100 34.45 -20.47 -23.97
N ASN A 101 33.12 -20.53 -24.15
CA ASN A 101 32.50 -20.52 -25.47
C ASN A 101 32.79 -19.24 -26.27
N ARG A 102 32.84 -18.09 -25.61
CA ARG A 102 33.20 -16.82 -26.25
C ARG A 102 34.67 -16.82 -26.70
N MET A 103 35.56 -17.36 -25.88
CA MET A 103 36.98 -17.52 -26.24
C MET A 103 37.14 -18.50 -27.39
N ALA A 104 36.50 -19.67 -27.33
CA ALA A 104 36.49 -20.64 -28.43
C ALA A 104 35.97 -20.04 -29.73
N SER A 105 34.90 -19.23 -29.67
CA SER A 105 34.37 -18.52 -30.84
C SER A 105 35.36 -17.50 -31.42
N ARG A 106 36.07 -16.76 -30.56
CA ARG A 106 37.13 -15.81 -30.97
C ARG A 106 38.30 -16.52 -31.63
N ILE A 107 38.79 -17.60 -31.01
CA ILE A 107 39.87 -18.44 -31.55
C ILE A 107 39.43 -19.03 -32.90
N GLY A 108 38.22 -19.59 -32.98
CA GLY A 108 37.68 -20.15 -34.23
C GLY A 108 37.51 -19.10 -35.33
N ALA A 109 37.10 -17.88 -35.00
CA ALA A 109 37.01 -16.78 -35.96
C ALA A 109 38.41 -16.35 -36.46
N ALA A 110 39.38 -16.23 -35.55
CA ALA A 110 40.77 -15.92 -35.91
C ALA A 110 41.38 -17.01 -36.80
N GLY A 111 41.15 -18.28 -36.46
CA GLY A 111 41.59 -19.44 -37.25
C GLY A 111 40.98 -19.46 -38.65
N ARG A 112 39.66 -19.29 -38.78
CA ARG A 112 38.99 -19.17 -40.09
C ARG A 112 39.52 -17.99 -40.90
N GLY A 113 39.75 -16.84 -40.25
CA GLY A 113 40.33 -15.66 -40.89
C GLY A 113 41.76 -15.89 -41.38
N TYR A 114 42.59 -16.59 -40.59
CA TYR A 114 43.94 -16.97 -41.00
C TYR A 114 43.92 -17.92 -42.20
N LEU A 115 43.08 -18.96 -42.16
CA LEU A 115 42.93 -19.91 -43.27
C LEU A 115 42.45 -19.21 -44.54
N ALA A 116 41.45 -18.33 -44.45
CA ALA A 116 40.97 -17.55 -45.58
C ALA A 116 42.09 -16.69 -46.19
N ARG A 117 42.92 -16.05 -45.36
CA ARG A 117 44.10 -15.29 -45.82
C ARG A 117 45.14 -16.17 -46.49
N GLN A 118 45.38 -17.39 -45.99
CA GLN A 118 46.32 -18.33 -46.63
C GLN A 118 45.81 -18.84 -47.97
N VAL A 119 44.51 -19.18 -48.05
CA VAL A 119 43.86 -19.56 -49.31
C VAL A 119 43.94 -18.40 -50.30
N TYR A 120 43.63 -17.18 -49.87
CA TYR A 120 43.76 -15.99 -50.71
C TYR A 120 45.20 -15.78 -51.20
N LYS A 121 46.20 -15.85 -50.31
CA LYS A 121 47.63 -15.75 -50.70
C LYS A 121 48.01 -16.82 -51.72
N ARG A 122 47.55 -18.07 -51.53
CA ARG A 122 47.77 -19.16 -52.49
C ARG A 122 47.11 -18.87 -53.83
N GLU A 123 45.88 -18.38 -53.83
CA GLU A 123 45.15 -18.09 -55.05
C GLU A 123 45.74 -16.89 -55.80
N VAL A 124 46.16 -15.83 -55.08
CA VAL A 124 46.92 -14.72 -55.64
C VAL A 124 48.25 -15.18 -56.23
N ARG A 125 48.96 -16.12 -55.59
CA ARG A 125 50.17 -16.73 -56.19
C ARG A 125 49.83 -17.51 -57.45
N LYS A 126 48.77 -18.32 -57.48
CA LYS A 126 48.34 -19.02 -58.70
C LYS A 126 47.96 -18.05 -59.81
N ILE A 127 47.24 -16.99 -59.48
CA ILE A 127 46.89 -15.92 -60.42
C ILE A 127 48.17 -15.27 -60.94
N ARG A 128 49.08 -14.83 -60.06
CA ARG A 128 50.38 -14.25 -60.45
C ARG A 128 51.20 -15.21 -61.31
N VAL A 129 51.18 -16.51 -61.01
CA VAL A 129 51.81 -17.52 -61.87
C VAL A 129 51.13 -17.55 -63.23
N ARG A 130 49.80 -17.61 -63.31
CA ARG A 130 49.05 -17.65 -64.58
C ARG A 130 49.09 -16.35 -65.40
N THR A 131 49.15 -15.19 -64.75
CA THR A 131 49.03 -13.87 -65.40
C THR A 131 50.37 -13.19 -65.60
N VAL A 132 51.36 -13.46 -64.74
CA VAL A 132 52.68 -12.83 -64.81
C VAL A 132 53.75 -13.87 -65.15
N VAL A 133 53.92 -14.93 -64.36
CA VAL A 133 55.06 -15.86 -64.53
C VAL A 133 54.93 -16.69 -65.80
N VAL A 134 53.78 -17.28 -66.08
CA VAL A 134 53.54 -18.10 -67.28
C VAL A 134 53.56 -17.23 -68.54
N PRO A 135 52.94 -16.04 -68.59
CA PRO A 135 53.07 -15.15 -69.73
C PRO A 135 54.48 -14.59 -69.86
N ALA A 136 55.17 -14.24 -68.78
CA ALA A 136 56.57 -13.81 -68.84
C ALA A 136 57.50 -14.95 -69.28
N ALA A 137 57.33 -16.17 -68.76
CA ALA A 137 58.07 -17.34 -69.21
C ALA A 137 57.73 -17.70 -70.66
N ARG A 138 56.47 -17.59 -71.08
CA ARG A 138 56.07 -17.72 -72.49
C ARG A 138 56.67 -16.61 -73.34
N THR A 139 56.78 -15.39 -72.84
CA THR A 139 57.42 -14.27 -73.53
C THR A 139 58.92 -14.49 -73.60
N ILE A 140 59.58 -14.94 -72.53
CA ILE A 140 61.01 -15.29 -72.52
C ILE A 140 61.25 -16.47 -73.45
N GLN A 141 60.44 -17.54 -73.39
CA GLN A 141 60.51 -18.68 -74.30
C GLN A 141 60.16 -18.29 -75.73
N ARG A 142 59.23 -17.37 -75.97
CA ARG A 142 58.90 -16.82 -77.30
C ARG A 142 60.01 -15.90 -77.78
N VAL A 143 60.65 -15.14 -76.90
CA VAL A 143 61.78 -14.26 -77.22
C VAL A 143 63.01 -15.11 -77.48
N TYR A 144 63.22 -16.21 -76.76
CA TYR A 144 64.31 -17.17 -76.91
C TYR A 144 64.09 -18.06 -78.14
N ARG A 145 62.93 -18.72 -78.29
CA ARG A 145 62.55 -19.43 -79.53
C ARG A 145 62.51 -18.46 -80.70
N GLY A 146 62.04 -17.25 -80.48
CA GLY A 146 62.07 -16.17 -81.45
C GLY A 146 63.47 -15.60 -81.65
N PHE A 147 64.44 -15.83 -80.77
CA PHE A 147 65.84 -15.43 -80.94
C PHE A 147 66.56 -16.52 -81.71
N VAL A 148 66.29 -17.80 -81.42
CA VAL A 148 66.67 -18.96 -82.24
C VAL A 148 66.10 -18.80 -83.65
N VAL A 149 64.81 -18.47 -83.76
CA VAL A 149 64.12 -18.20 -85.03
C VAL A 149 64.50 -16.84 -85.61
N ARG A 150 64.88 -15.79 -84.85
CA ARG A 150 65.42 -14.51 -85.41
C ARG A 150 66.88 -14.61 -85.77
N LYS A 151 67.59 -15.63 -85.32
CA LYS A 151 68.91 -16.00 -85.78
C LYS A 151 68.77 -16.78 -87.10
N HIS A 152 67.86 -17.75 -87.16
CA HIS A 152 67.43 -18.41 -88.41
C HIS A 152 66.66 -17.52 -89.38
N LEU A 153 66.00 -16.48 -88.88
CA LEU A 153 65.37 -15.43 -89.65
C LEU A 153 66.28 -14.21 -89.69
N GLU A 154 67.47 -14.12 -89.11
CA GLU A 154 68.45 -13.10 -89.53
C GLU A 154 69.04 -13.62 -90.85
N GLU A 155 69.29 -14.93 -90.90
CA GLU A 155 69.51 -15.73 -92.11
C GLU A 155 68.34 -15.69 -93.12
N PHE A 156 67.11 -15.29 -92.73
CA PHE A 156 65.91 -15.21 -93.61
C PHE A 156 65.26 -13.80 -93.70
N ARG A 157 65.60 -12.84 -92.84
CA ARG A 157 65.11 -11.44 -92.80
C ARG A 157 66.01 -10.53 -93.62
N ASP A 158 67.20 -11.01 -94.00
CA ASP A 158 67.86 -10.55 -95.24
C ASP A 158 67.01 -10.87 -96.49
N GLN A 159 65.99 -11.73 -96.41
CA GLN A 159 65.09 -12.09 -97.53
C GLN A 159 63.64 -11.58 -97.41
N VAL A 160 63.17 -11.11 -96.24
CA VAL A 160 61.73 -10.82 -96.03
C VAL A 160 61.47 -9.51 -95.26
N GLU A 161 62.34 -8.51 -95.42
CA GLU A 161 62.05 -7.12 -95.04
C GLU A 161 61.06 -6.44 -96.01
N ALA A 162 60.01 -7.16 -96.44
CA ALA A 162 59.06 -6.74 -97.47
C ALA A 162 57.56 -6.78 -97.07
N ALA A 163 57.16 -7.05 -95.82
CA ALA A 163 55.72 -7.11 -95.49
C ALA A 163 55.36 -6.66 -94.06
N LYS A 164 54.88 -5.42 -93.95
CA LYS A 164 54.44 -4.74 -92.71
C LYS A 164 52.95 -4.94 -92.38
N ALA A 165 52.66 -4.78 -91.07
CA ALA A 165 51.51 -4.08 -90.45
C ALA A 165 50.05 -4.59 -90.67
N GLY A 166 49.49 -5.28 -89.66
CA GLY A 166 48.05 -5.63 -89.60
C GLY A 166 47.35 -5.66 -88.22
N GLU A 167 48.05 -5.67 -87.08
CA GLU A 167 47.44 -5.99 -85.77
C GLU A 167 47.01 -4.78 -84.92
N ARG A 168 46.15 -3.88 -85.42
CA ARG A 168 45.65 -2.72 -84.62
C ARG A 168 44.16 -2.73 -84.28
N THR A 169 43.35 -3.61 -84.87
CA THR A 169 41.89 -3.65 -84.66
C THR A 169 41.48 -4.60 -83.52
N VAL A 170 42.15 -5.74 -83.37
CA VAL A 170 41.89 -6.75 -82.31
C VAL A 170 42.19 -6.20 -80.91
N TRP A 171 43.21 -5.35 -80.78
CA TRP A 171 43.64 -4.79 -79.50
C TRP A 171 42.61 -3.77 -78.93
N ARG A 172 41.95 -3.00 -79.79
CA ARG A 172 40.92 -2.02 -79.38
C ARG A 172 39.65 -2.71 -78.85
N ALA A 173 39.20 -3.78 -79.52
CA ALA A 173 38.04 -4.56 -79.06
C ALA A 173 38.26 -5.26 -77.70
N SER A 174 39.50 -5.63 -77.38
CA SER A 174 39.84 -6.21 -76.08
C SER A 174 39.78 -5.18 -74.95
N ILE A 175 40.13 -3.92 -75.22
CA ILE A 175 40.08 -2.84 -74.22
C ILE A 175 38.64 -2.51 -73.83
N ASP A 176 37.72 -2.47 -74.79
CA ASP A 176 36.33 -2.12 -74.51
C ASP A 176 35.61 -3.18 -73.67
N ARG A 177 35.91 -4.48 -73.87
CA ARG A 177 35.39 -5.55 -73.00
C ARG A 177 35.85 -5.42 -71.55
N ILE A 178 37.10 -5.01 -71.33
CA ILE A 178 37.65 -4.81 -69.98
C ILE A 178 36.94 -3.63 -69.29
N LYS A 179 36.69 -2.53 -70.02
CA LYS A 179 35.96 -1.37 -69.50
C LYS A 179 34.53 -1.73 -69.10
N SER A 180 33.81 -2.49 -69.93
CA SER A 180 32.45 -2.94 -69.61
C SER A 180 32.39 -3.85 -68.39
N HIS A 181 33.34 -4.80 -68.24
CA HIS A 181 33.41 -5.67 -67.07
C HIS A 181 33.73 -4.90 -65.78
N ALA A 182 34.65 -3.93 -65.85
CA ALA A 182 34.97 -3.06 -64.73
C ALA A 182 33.74 -2.22 -64.30
N ALA A 183 33.01 -1.65 -65.26
CA ALA A 183 31.80 -0.87 -65.01
C ALA A 183 30.72 -1.70 -64.29
N LEU A 184 30.46 -2.93 -64.74
CA LEU A 184 29.49 -3.84 -64.09
C LEU A 184 29.92 -4.21 -62.66
N THR A 185 31.21 -4.43 -62.43
CA THR A 185 31.75 -4.75 -61.10
C THR A 185 31.53 -3.57 -60.14
N VAL A 186 31.83 -2.35 -60.59
CA VAL A 186 31.60 -1.12 -59.82
C VAL A 186 30.10 -0.94 -59.52
N GLN A 187 29.23 -1.12 -60.52
CA GLN A 187 27.78 -1.02 -60.33
C GLN A 187 27.24 -2.04 -59.31
N CYS A 188 27.73 -3.28 -59.33
CA CYS A 188 27.35 -4.30 -58.36
C CYS A 188 27.78 -3.93 -56.93
N LEU A 189 29.02 -3.44 -56.77
CA LEU A 189 29.53 -3.00 -55.48
C LEU A 189 28.74 -1.81 -54.93
N VAL A 190 28.43 -0.81 -55.76
CA VAL A 190 27.64 0.36 -55.37
C VAL A 190 26.22 -0.02 -54.95
N ARG A 191 25.54 -0.91 -55.69
CA ARG A 191 24.22 -1.43 -55.28
C ARG A 191 24.27 -2.17 -53.94
N SER A 192 25.31 -2.98 -53.72
CA SER A 192 25.51 -3.69 -52.44
C SER A 192 25.79 -2.73 -51.27
N TYR A 193 26.48 -1.61 -51.53
CA TYR A 193 26.76 -0.59 -50.54
C TYR A 193 25.48 0.15 -50.13
N PHE A 194 24.65 0.57 -51.10
CA PHE A 194 23.35 1.17 -50.81
C PHE A 194 22.40 0.23 -50.07
N ALA A 195 22.41 -1.07 -50.40
CA ALA A 195 21.63 -2.06 -49.67
C ALA A 195 22.06 -2.16 -48.19
N ARG A 196 23.37 -2.14 -47.92
CA ARG A 196 23.91 -2.13 -46.55
C ARG A 196 23.52 -0.87 -45.79
N LEU A 197 23.68 0.31 -46.39
CA LEU A 197 23.24 1.58 -45.80
C LEU A 197 21.76 1.57 -45.44
N ARG A 198 20.90 1.04 -46.32
CA ARG A 198 19.46 0.93 -46.05
C ARG A 198 19.16 0.01 -44.86
N VAL A 199 19.84 -1.13 -44.76
CA VAL A 199 19.70 -2.05 -43.63
C VAL A 199 20.19 -1.42 -42.32
N GLU A 200 21.31 -0.70 -42.36
CA GLU A 200 21.85 0.02 -41.19
C GLU A 200 20.90 1.12 -40.71
N ALA A 201 20.31 1.89 -41.64
CA ALA A 201 19.31 2.89 -41.33
C ALA A 201 18.06 2.28 -40.67
N GLU A 202 17.55 1.15 -41.19
CA GLU A 202 16.42 0.45 -40.58
C GLU A 202 16.77 -0.15 -39.20
N ARG A 203 17.98 -0.68 -39.03
CA ARG A 203 18.47 -1.14 -37.71
C ARG A 203 18.61 0.01 -36.72
N ALA A 204 19.09 1.18 -37.15
CA ALA A 204 19.17 2.37 -36.31
C ALA A 204 17.76 2.84 -35.87
N LYS A 205 16.80 2.87 -36.81
CA LYS A 205 15.39 3.16 -36.52
C LYS A 205 14.76 2.16 -35.56
N GLN A 206 15.06 0.87 -35.72
CA GLN A 206 14.61 -0.18 -34.80
C GLN A 206 15.21 0.01 -33.40
N ARG A 207 16.51 0.29 -33.29
CA ARG A 207 17.16 0.63 -32.01
C ARG A 207 16.52 1.85 -31.35
N GLY A 208 16.20 2.90 -32.11
CA GLY A 208 15.49 4.08 -31.62
C GLY A 208 14.11 3.74 -31.04
N ARG A 209 13.33 2.90 -31.73
CA ARG A 209 12.02 2.42 -31.22
C ARG A 209 12.15 1.62 -29.93
N HIS A 210 13.14 0.73 -29.84
CA HIS A 210 13.41 -0.05 -28.63
C HIS A 210 13.89 0.84 -27.47
N GLY A 211 14.74 1.83 -27.76
CA GLY A 211 15.18 2.83 -26.79
C GLY A 211 14.00 3.65 -26.24
N GLN A 212 13.13 4.14 -27.11
CA GLN A 212 11.92 4.87 -26.70
C GLN A 212 10.99 3.98 -25.86
N ALA A 213 10.76 2.73 -26.28
CA ALA A 213 9.96 1.78 -25.51
C ALA A 213 10.58 1.50 -24.13
N ALA A 214 11.90 1.37 -24.05
CA ALA A 214 12.61 1.18 -22.78
C ALA A 214 12.42 2.39 -21.84
N VAL A 215 12.53 3.61 -22.34
CA VAL A 215 12.29 4.83 -21.54
C VAL A 215 10.86 4.89 -21.01
N VAL A 216 9.87 4.54 -21.84
CA VAL A 216 8.45 4.47 -21.40
C VAL A 216 8.26 3.43 -20.31
N VAL A 217 8.85 2.24 -20.46
CA VAL A 217 8.76 1.18 -19.44
C VAL A 217 9.48 1.60 -18.15
N GLN A 218 10.67 2.18 -18.26
CA GLN A 218 11.45 2.63 -17.11
C GLN A 218 10.75 3.76 -16.34
N SER A 219 10.18 4.74 -17.03
CA SER A 219 9.41 5.83 -16.40
C SER A 219 8.14 5.30 -15.73
N ALA A 220 7.41 4.40 -16.39
CA ALA A 220 6.24 3.74 -15.80
C ALA A 220 6.61 2.91 -14.55
N TRP A 221 7.74 2.20 -14.60
CA TRP A 221 8.25 1.39 -13.48
C TRP A 221 8.64 2.25 -12.27
N ARG A 222 9.42 3.32 -12.49
CA ARG A 222 9.79 4.27 -11.43
C ARG A 222 8.55 4.91 -10.81
N SER A 223 7.59 5.31 -11.64
CA SER A 223 6.32 5.89 -11.20
C SER A 223 5.47 4.91 -10.38
N TYR A 224 5.41 3.64 -10.79
CA TYR A 224 4.75 2.58 -10.04
C TYR A 224 5.40 2.36 -8.67
N PHE A 225 6.73 2.29 -8.63
CA PHE A 225 7.46 2.11 -7.38
C PHE A 225 7.23 3.27 -6.40
N ASN A 226 7.28 4.51 -6.89
CA ASN A 226 6.99 5.69 -6.07
C ASN A 226 5.55 5.67 -5.54
N ARG A 227 4.55 5.34 -6.38
CA ARG A 227 3.16 5.21 -5.92
C ARG A 227 3.02 4.16 -4.83
N LYS A 228 3.70 3.02 -4.97
CA LYS A 228 3.67 1.94 -3.98
C LYS A 228 4.32 2.38 -2.66
N ALA A 229 5.44 3.09 -2.72
CA ALA A 229 6.11 3.64 -1.54
C ALA A 229 5.24 4.69 -0.81
N ILE A 230 4.62 5.61 -1.57
CA ILE A 230 3.69 6.61 -1.01
C ILE A 230 2.47 5.92 -0.38
N GLN A 231 1.94 4.87 -1.01
CA GLN A 231 0.81 4.12 -0.46
C GLN A 231 1.18 3.48 0.89
N SER A 232 2.33 2.80 0.98
CA SER A 232 2.79 2.25 2.27
C SER A 232 3.05 3.34 3.32
N MET A 233 3.57 4.49 2.91
CA MET A 233 3.80 5.62 3.82
C MET A 233 2.49 6.19 4.35
N ARG A 234 1.46 6.32 3.51
CA ARG A 234 0.11 6.76 3.91
C ARG A 234 -0.55 5.79 4.89
N GLU A 235 -0.41 4.48 4.66
CA GLU A 235 -0.92 3.46 5.59
C GLU A 235 -0.25 3.58 6.96
N LEU A 236 1.07 3.78 7.01
CA LEU A 236 1.80 3.98 8.27
C LEU A 236 1.42 5.29 8.96
N MET A 237 1.31 6.39 8.22
CA MET A 237 0.88 7.68 8.77
C MET A 237 -0.53 7.59 9.37
N ALA A 238 -1.45 6.88 8.73
CA ALA A 238 -2.80 6.71 9.27
C ALA A 238 -2.78 6.01 10.63
N ILE A 239 -1.98 4.95 10.77
CA ILE A 239 -1.80 4.24 12.05
C ILE A 239 -1.15 5.16 13.09
N GLU A 240 -0.14 5.93 12.70
CA GLU A 240 0.55 6.86 13.59
C GLU A 240 -0.38 7.97 14.12
N VAL A 241 -1.29 8.48 13.29
CA VAL A 241 -2.30 9.45 13.74
C VAL A 241 -3.19 8.86 14.84
N TYR A 242 -3.67 7.64 14.69
CA TYR A 242 -4.45 6.98 15.74
C TYR A 242 -3.61 6.71 17.00
N ALA A 243 -2.35 6.27 16.84
CA ALA A 243 -1.45 6.07 17.97
C ALA A 243 -1.27 7.35 18.80
N ARG A 244 -1.10 8.51 18.14
CA ARG A 244 -1.00 9.82 18.82
C ARG A 244 -2.29 10.22 19.52
N LYS A 245 -3.45 9.89 18.96
CA LYS A 245 -4.75 10.13 19.62
C LYS A 245 -4.91 9.29 20.87
N PHE A 246 -4.52 8.01 20.83
CA PHE A 246 -4.56 7.13 22.00
C PHE A 246 -3.60 7.60 23.11
N THR A 247 -2.39 8.07 22.75
CA THR A 247 -1.48 8.63 23.76
C THR A 247 -2.06 9.89 24.38
N ALA A 248 -2.61 10.81 23.58
CA ALA A 248 -3.23 12.03 24.10
C ALA A 248 -4.41 11.74 25.03
N LEU A 249 -5.28 10.79 24.68
CA LEU A 249 -6.37 10.35 25.56
C LEU A 249 -5.86 9.75 26.87
N LYS A 250 -4.81 8.93 26.80
CA LYS A 250 -4.21 8.34 27.99
C LYS A 250 -3.64 9.41 28.91
N ASP A 251 -2.91 10.37 28.35
CA ASP A 251 -2.32 11.47 29.11
C ASP A 251 -3.44 12.32 29.78
N ASN A 252 -4.52 12.63 29.05
CA ASN A 252 -5.67 13.34 29.61
C ASN A 252 -6.34 12.57 30.75
N LEU A 253 -6.54 11.26 30.58
CA LEU A 253 -7.15 10.40 31.60
C LEU A 253 -6.27 10.30 32.85
N GLU A 254 -4.94 10.23 32.68
CA GLU A 254 -4.00 10.29 33.79
C GLU A 254 -4.08 11.63 34.54
N MET A 255 -4.20 12.75 33.83
CA MET A 255 -4.38 14.08 34.45
C MET A 255 -5.66 14.16 35.28
N VAL A 256 -6.80 13.72 34.72
CA VAL A 256 -8.09 13.71 35.45
C VAL A 256 -8.00 12.81 36.68
N GLN A 257 -7.32 11.66 36.59
CA GLN A 257 -7.11 10.78 37.75
C GLN A 257 -6.23 11.40 38.84
N PHE A 258 -5.24 12.21 38.48
CA PHE A 258 -4.47 12.98 39.46
C PHE A 258 -5.35 14.01 40.16
N ASP A 259 -6.16 14.77 39.41
CA ASP A 259 -7.08 15.76 39.98
C ASP A 259 -8.15 15.11 40.89
N MET A 260 -8.63 13.92 40.52
CA MET A 260 -9.53 13.12 41.36
C MET A 260 -8.86 12.71 42.68
N ALA A 261 -7.59 12.30 42.63
CA ALA A 261 -6.86 11.91 43.83
C ALA A 261 -6.62 13.10 44.77
N ASP A 262 -6.33 14.28 44.21
CA ASP A 262 -6.12 15.51 44.97
C ASP A 262 -7.43 16.00 45.61
N THR A 263 -8.53 16.07 44.85
CA THR A 263 -9.87 16.44 45.37
C THR A 263 -10.34 15.48 46.47
N MET A 264 -10.14 14.17 46.31
CA MET A 264 -10.39 13.19 47.38
C MET A 264 -9.51 13.44 48.60
N GLY A 265 -8.24 13.77 48.40
CA GLY A 265 -7.31 14.16 49.46
C GLY A 265 -7.86 15.34 50.27
N ASP A 266 -8.31 16.39 49.61
CA ASP A 266 -8.89 17.57 50.23
C ASP A 266 -10.19 17.25 50.96
N ILE A 267 -11.11 16.48 50.37
CA ILE A 267 -12.34 16.03 51.05
C ILE A 267 -12.01 15.30 52.35
N THR A 268 -11.02 14.39 52.33
CA THR A 268 -10.63 13.64 53.55
C THR A 268 -10.02 14.56 54.61
N TYR A 269 -9.19 15.52 54.21
CA TYR A 269 -8.60 16.53 55.10
C TYR A 269 -9.68 17.39 55.77
N MET A 270 -10.61 17.92 54.96
CA MET A 270 -11.72 18.75 55.42
C MET A 270 -12.67 17.99 56.35
N THR A 271 -12.96 16.74 56.04
CA THR A 271 -13.76 15.85 56.88
C THR A 271 -13.08 15.59 58.23
N LYS A 272 -11.76 15.40 58.24
CA LYS A 272 -10.98 15.24 59.47
C LYS A 272 -11.02 16.50 60.33
N HIS A 273 -10.89 17.69 59.73
CA HIS A 273 -10.97 18.95 60.46
C HIS A 273 -12.36 19.17 61.06
N ARG A 274 -13.42 18.92 60.28
CA ARG A 274 -14.80 18.99 60.77
C ARG A 274 -15.05 18.05 61.96
N LYS A 275 -14.51 16.82 61.93
CA LYS A 275 -14.58 15.88 63.07
C LYS A 275 -13.87 16.43 64.31
N LYS A 276 -12.71 17.09 64.15
CA LYS A 276 -12.00 17.75 65.27
C LYS A 276 -12.81 18.90 65.87
N SER A 277 -13.38 19.79 65.05
CA SER A 277 -14.22 20.90 65.53
C SER A 277 -15.48 20.37 66.25
N LEU A 278 -16.07 19.26 65.78
CA LEU A 278 -17.17 18.59 66.48
C LEU A 278 -16.75 18.05 67.85
N GLN A 279 -15.56 17.45 67.95
CA GLN A 279 -15.02 16.98 69.22
C GLN A 279 -14.76 18.15 70.18
N GLN A 280 -14.20 19.26 69.68
CA GLN A 280 -13.98 20.47 70.48
C GLN A 280 -15.28 21.04 71.04
N ILE A 281 -16.36 21.10 70.24
CA ILE A 281 -17.69 21.50 70.74
C ILE A 281 -18.20 20.54 71.82
N HIS A 282 -17.99 19.23 71.63
CA HIS A 282 -18.38 18.24 72.63
C HIS A 282 -17.61 18.43 73.95
N ASP A 283 -16.30 18.61 73.90
CA ASP A 283 -15.44 18.81 75.06
C ASP A 283 -15.79 20.13 75.78
N LEU A 284 -16.03 21.22 75.04
CA LEU A 284 -16.49 22.50 75.59
C LEU A 284 -17.87 22.40 76.25
N LYS A 285 -18.77 21.55 75.73
CA LYS A 285 -20.07 21.27 76.37
C LYS A 285 -19.91 20.53 77.70
N GLN A 286 -19.00 19.55 77.76
CA GLN A 286 -18.72 18.81 79.01
C GLN A 286 -18.14 19.73 80.09
N MET A 287 -17.28 20.68 79.74
CA MET A 287 -16.74 21.68 80.68
C MET A 287 -17.85 22.57 81.28
N ARG A 288 -18.97 22.76 80.57
CA ARG A 288 -20.13 23.54 81.03
C ARG A 288 -20.97 22.81 82.09
N GLU A 289 -20.87 21.49 82.18
CA GLU A 289 -21.66 20.65 83.12
C GLU A 289 -21.03 20.55 84.53
N LEU A 290 -19.87 21.16 84.76
CA LEU A 290 -19.20 21.27 86.07
C LEU A 290 -19.81 22.36 86.98
N SER A 291 -21.14 22.49 87.00
CA SER A 291 -21.86 23.64 87.57
C SER A 291 -22.24 23.55 89.05
N ASN A 292 -21.47 22.85 89.89
CA ASN A 292 -21.78 22.72 91.33
C ASN A 292 -20.87 23.64 92.16
N MET A 293 -21.23 24.93 92.23
CA MET A 293 -20.53 25.93 93.05
C MET A 293 -20.96 25.85 94.52
N THR A 294 -20.01 25.85 95.46
CA THR A 294 -20.32 25.90 96.90
C THR A 294 -20.42 27.35 97.40
N GLY A 295 -21.12 27.59 98.52
CA GLY A 295 -21.31 28.94 99.06
C GLY A 295 -20.01 29.68 99.44
N GLN A 296 -18.89 28.97 99.64
CA GLN A 296 -17.57 29.56 99.91
C GLN A 296 -16.88 30.09 98.64
N ASP A 297 -17.19 29.53 97.47
CA ASP A 297 -16.59 29.93 96.18
C ASP A 297 -17.18 31.27 95.71
N ILE A 298 -18.47 31.49 95.98
CA ILE A 298 -19.19 32.74 95.71
C ILE A 298 -18.57 33.91 96.48
N ALA A 299 -18.23 33.70 97.76
CA ALA A 299 -17.62 34.72 98.62
C ALA A 299 -16.19 35.14 98.19
N ARG A 300 -15.50 34.30 97.41
CA ARG A 300 -14.14 34.54 96.90
C ARG A 300 -14.09 35.19 95.52
N GLY A 301 -15.25 35.57 94.95
CA GLY A 301 -15.32 36.22 93.63
C GLY A 301 -15.25 35.28 92.43
N TRP A 302 -15.38 33.96 92.63
CA TRP A 302 -15.35 32.98 91.54
C TRP A 302 -16.60 33.02 90.66
N GLN A 303 -17.70 33.62 91.14
CA GLN A 303 -18.93 33.77 90.38
C GLN A 303 -18.73 34.60 89.10
N THR A 304 -18.04 35.75 89.19
CA THR A 304 -17.79 36.61 88.03
C THR A 304 -16.76 36.00 87.07
N ALA A 305 -15.76 35.28 87.58
CA ALA A 305 -14.83 34.53 86.76
C ALA A 305 -15.53 33.37 86.00
N PHE A 306 -16.44 32.66 86.66
CA PHE A 306 -17.20 31.57 86.04
C PHE A 306 -18.20 32.07 84.99
N GLU A 307 -18.83 33.21 85.22
CA GLU A 307 -19.72 33.85 84.23
C GLU A 307 -18.95 34.33 83.00
N THR A 308 -17.76 34.91 83.18
CA THR A 308 -16.91 35.30 82.04
C THR A 308 -16.39 34.08 81.28
N GLU A 309 -15.97 33.01 81.97
CA GLU A 309 -15.55 31.76 81.33
C GLU A 309 -16.70 31.07 80.60
N LYS A 310 -17.92 31.07 81.15
CA LYS A 310 -19.14 30.57 80.50
C LYS A 310 -19.47 31.34 79.22
N LEU A 311 -19.25 32.66 79.20
CA LEU A 311 -19.39 33.49 78.00
C LEU A 311 -18.31 33.16 76.96
N VAL A 312 -17.04 33.03 77.38
CA VAL A 312 -15.93 32.66 76.49
C VAL A 312 -16.17 31.28 75.85
N ILE A 313 -16.58 30.28 76.63
CA ILE A 313 -16.95 28.95 76.13
C ILE A 313 -18.13 29.03 75.16
N HIS A 314 -19.14 29.86 75.46
CA HIS A 314 -20.28 30.04 74.56
C HIS A 314 -19.89 30.62 73.21
N PHE A 315 -19.08 31.69 73.18
CA PHE A 315 -18.58 32.28 71.94
C PHE A 315 -17.63 31.32 71.19
N SER A 316 -16.78 30.59 71.90
CA SER A 316 -15.90 29.57 71.30
C SER A 316 -16.70 28.44 70.63
N MET A 317 -17.80 28.00 71.24
CA MET A 317 -18.72 27.04 70.64
C MET A 317 -19.43 27.58 69.40
N LEU A 318 -19.88 28.84 69.43
CA LEU A 318 -20.53 29.48 68.28
C LEU A 318 -19.57 29.59 67.10
N LEU A 319 -18.34 30.03 67.35
CA LEU A 319 -17.29 30.13 66.33
C LEU A 319 -16.96 28.74 65.74
N SER A 320 -16.83 27.72 66.59
CA SER A 320 -16.64 26.33 66.14
C SER A 320 -17.83 25.81 65.32
N ALA A 321 -19.05 26.25 65.61
CA ALA A 321 -20.26 25.87 64.86
C ALA A 321 -20.30 26.53 63.47
N GLU A 322 -19.89 27.79 63.36
CA GLU A 322 -19.71 28.48 62.08
C GLU A 322 -18.61 27.83 61.24
N GLU A 323 -17.47 27.47 61.86
CA GLU A 323 -16.41 26.71 61.18
C GLU A 323 -16.91 25.39 60.60
N ILE A 324 -17.74 24.65 61.35
CA ILE A 324 -18.34 23.40 60.86
C ILE A 324 -19.25 23.66 59.66
N GLN A 325 -20.05 24.73 59.68
CA GLN A 325 -20.92 25.08 58.55
C GLN A 325 -20.09 25.47 57.32
N SER A 326 -19.06 26.30 57.49
CA SER A 326 -18.13 26.66 56.43
C SER A 326 -17.44 25.44 55.83
N LYS A 327 -16.92 24.52 56.67
CA LYS A 327 -16.31 23.27 56.19
C LYS A 327 -17.31 22.36 55.50
N LYS A 328 -18.56 22.32 55.96
CA LYS A 328 -19.63 21.55 55.30
C LYS A 328 -19.92 22.07 53.89
N GLN A 329 -19.96 23.39 53.71
CA GLN A 329 -20.12 24.00 52.39
C GLN A 329 -18.93 23.69 51.49
N GLN A 330 -17.69 23.81 52.00
CA GLN A 330 -16.47 23.49 51.25
C GLN A 330 -16.44 22.02 50.81
N ILE A 331 -16.83 21.08 51.69
CA ILE A 331 -16.94 19.66 51.34
C ILE A 331 -17.97 19.46 50.21
N ALA A 332 -19.14 20.10 50.30
CA ALA A 332 -20.15 19.98 49.24
C ALA A 332 -19.69 20.54 47.89
N THR A 333 -18.86 21.59 47.88
CA THR A 333 -18.23 22.10 46.65
C THR A 333 -17.23 21.09 46.08
N LEU A 334 -16.36 20.53 46.91
CA LEU A 334 -15.39 19.52 46.48
C LEU A 334 -16.07 18.22 46.01
N ASP A 335 -17.18 17.82 46.63
CA ASP A 335 -17.97 16.67 46.19
C ASP A 335 -18.54 16.91 44.78
N ALA A 336 -19.02 18.12 44.49
CA ALA A 336 -19.49 18.49 43.16
C ALA A 336 -18.35 18.52 42.13
N GLU A 337 -17.17 19.05 42.48
CA GLU A 337 -15.97 19.01 41.63
C GLU A 337 -15.55 17.57 41.35
N TYR A 338 -15.63 16.68 42.33
CA TYR A 338 -15.33 15.25 42.16
C TYR A 338 -16.34 14.57 41.22
N GLU A 339 -17.64 14.86 41.34
CA GLU A 339 -18.66 14.39 40.39
C GLU A 339 -18.40 14.89 38.96
N ASP A 340 -17.89 16.12 38.78
CA ASP A 340 -17.49 16.65 37.48
C ASP A 340 -16.31 15.85 36.89
N LEU A 341 -15.29 15.56 37.71
CA LEU A 341 -14.14 14.75 37.28
C LEU A 341 -14.53 13.30 36.95
N GLU A 342 -15.49 12.70 37.67
CA GLU A 342 -16.03 11.38 37.33
C GLU A 342 -16.69 11.39 35.93
N ARG A 343 -17.41 12.46 35.60
CA ARG A 343 -18.00 12.64 34.26
C ARG A 343 -16.92 12.78 33.18
N ASP A 344 -15.83 13.48 33.46
CA ASP A 344 -14.70 13.62 32.53
C ASP A 344 -13.97 12.29 32.28
N VAL A 345 -13.87 11.43 33.30
CA VAL A 345 -13.36 10.05 33.14
C VAL A 345 -14.28 9.25 32.23
N ASP A 346 -15.58 9.28 32.48
CA ASP A 346 -16.56 8.57 31.64
C ASP A 346 -16.54 9.07 30.19
N GLU A 347 -16.43 10.39 29.97
CA GLU A 347 -16.28 10.96 28.63
C GLU A 347 -15.00 10.46 27.95
N SER A 348 -13.87 10.44 28.67
CA SER A 348 -12.60 9.95 28.16
C SER A 348 -12.68 8.46 27.75
N LEU A 349 -13.38 7.63 28.52
CA LEU A 349 -13.61 6.22 28.20
C LEU A 349 -14.53 6.05 26.97
N LEU A 350 -15.56 6.88 26.84
CA LEU A 350 -16.42 6.90 25.64
C LEU A 350 -15.62 7.33 24.39
N GLN A 351 -14.74 8.32 24.52
CA GLN A 351 -13.85 8.73 23.43
C GLN A 351 -12.84 7.64 23.06
N GLU A 352 -12.28 6.92 24.05
CA GLU A 352 -11.38 5.78 23.82
C GLU A 352 -12.09 4.66 23.05
N THR A 353 -13.27 4.26 23.50
CA THR A 353 -14.06 3.20 22.84
C THR A 353 -14.43 3.56 21.40
N SER A 354 -14.84 4.82 21.16
CA SER A 354 -15.10 5.35 19.83
C SER A 354 -13.84 5.30 18.93
N LEU A 355 -12.70 5.76 19.43
CA LEU A 355 -11.43 5.73 18.69
C LEU A 355 -10.95 4.30 18.42
N MET A 356 -11.18 3.36 19.34
CA MET A 356 -10.90 1.94 19.14
C MET A 356 -11.75 1.34 18.01
N GLU A 357 -13.03 1.71 17.92
CA GLU A 357 -13.89 1.28 16.81
C GLU A 357 -13.45 1.85 15.46
N ASP A 358 -13.09 3.13 15.42
CA ASP A 358 -12.56 3.75 14.20
C ASP A 358 -11.22 3.11 13.76
N TYR A 359 -10.34 2.80 14.72
CA TYR A 359 -9.10 2.09 14.43
C TYR A 359 -9.36 0.66 13.92
N ARG A 360 -10.33 -0.06 14.50
CA ARG A 360 -10.76 -1.39 13.99
C ARG A 360 -11.25 -1.30 12.56
N ARG A 361 -12.06 -0.30 12.21
CA ARG A 361 -12.55 -0.06 10.84
C ARG A 361 -11.39 0.18 9.87
N LEU A 362 -10.39 0.98 10.27
CA LEU A 362 -9.18 1.21 9.47
C LEU A 362 -8.43 -0.11 9.18
N GLU A 363 -8.21 -0.94 10.20
CA GLU A 363 -7.51 -2.22 10.03
C GLU A 363 -8.31 -3.20 9.17
N LEU A 364 -9.64 -3.24 9.30
CA LEU A 364 -10.52 -4.05 8.43
C LEU A 364 -10.44 -3.60 6.97
N GLN A 365 -10.48 -2.29 6.70
CA GLN A 365 -10.33 -1.76 5.34
C GLN A 365 -8.96 -2.09 4.75
N ARG A 366 -7.90 -2.03 5.56
CA ARG A 366 -6.54 -2.39 5.17
C ARG A 366 -6.42 -3.88 4.85
N ALA A 367 -6.94 -4.75 5.70
CA ALA A 367 -6.97 -6.20 5.48
C ALA A 367 -7.75 -6.56 4.20
N SER A 368 -8.93 -5.96 4.02
CA SER A 368 -9.75 -6.13 2.82
C SER A 368 -9.01 -5.70 1.54
N SER A 369 -8.35 -4.54 1.56
CA SER A 369 -7.56 -4.04 0.44
C SER A 369 -6.40 -4.97 0.07
N GLN A 370 -5.69 -5.49 1.08
CA GLN A 370 -4.60 -6.45 0.88
C GLN A 370 -5.12 -7.77 0.31
N TYR A 371 -6.24 -8.28 0.83
CA TYR A 371 -6.90 -9.48 0.32
C TYR A 371 -7.31 -9.30 -1.15
N MET A 372 -8.00 -8.21 -1.48
CA MET A 372 -8.43 -7.92 -2.85
C MET A 372 -7.25 -7.81 -3.82
N HIS A 373 -6.15 -7.20 -3.38
CA HIS A 373 -4.93 -7.15 -4.17
C HIS A 373 -4.30 -8.54 -4.36
N HIS A 374 -4.23 -9.35 -3.30
CA HIS A 374 -3.72 -10.72 -3.38
C HIS A 374 -4.58 -11.63 -4.26
N ALA A 375 -5.90 -11.51 -4.17
CA ALA A 375 -6.87 -12.21 -5.01
C ALA A 375 -6.69 -11.83 -6.48
N LYS A 376 -6.61 -10.53 -6.81
CA LYS A 376 -6.33 -10.04 -8.17
C LYS A 376 -5.02 -10.60 -8.71
N GLN A 377 -3.95 -10.63 -7.91
CA GLN A 377 -2.68 -11.23 -8.31
C GLN A 377 -2.78 -12.74 -8.55
N SER A 378 -3.50 -13.45 -7.69
CA SER A 378 -3.70 -14.90 -7.80
C SER A 378 -4.49 -15.26 -9.06
N VAL A 379 -5.60 -14.55 -9.32
CA VAL A 379 -6.37 -14.68 -10.56
C VAL A 379 -5.49 -14.39 -11.77
N ARG A 380 -4.66 -13.33 -11.73
CA ARG A 380 -3.71 -13.03 -12.82
C ARG A 380 -2.72 -14.17 -13.05
N ARG A 381 -2.16 -14.76 -11.98
CA ARG A 381 -1.24 -15.92 -12.09
C ARG A 381 -1.95 -17.13 -12.70
N GLN A 382 -3.17 -17.43 -12.27
CA GLN A 382 -3.96 -18.52 -12.84
C GLN A 382 -4.26 -18.26 -14.32
N ARG A 383 -4.71 -17.04 -14.69
CA ARG A 383 -4.93 -16.66 -16.10
C ARG A 383 -3.67 -16.82 -16.95
N LEU A 384 -2.49 -16.49 -16.41
CA LEU A 384 -1.22 -16.70 -17.11
C LEU A 384 -0.84 -18.17 -17.22
N ARG A 385 -1.10 -18.97 -16.19
CA ARG A 385 -0.84 -20.43 -16.16
C ARG A 385 -1.71 -21.18 -17.17
N TRP A 386 -3.00 -20.88 -17.20
CA TRP A 386 -3.99 -21.52 -18.08
C TRP A 386 -4.16 -20.79 -19.42
N LYS A 387 -3.26 -19.86 -19.75
CA LYS A 387 -3.32 -19.15 -21.02
C LYS A 387 -3.13 -20.15 -22.16
N VAL A 388 -4.20 -20.46 -22.89
CA VAL A 388 -4.13 -21.31 -24.07
C VAL A 388 -3.23 -20.63 -25.10
N ARG A 389 -2.13 -21.30 -25.48
CA ARG A 389 -1.19 -20.83 -26.49
C ARG A 389 -1.82 -20.98 -27.88
N THR A 390 -2.72 -20.08 -28.23
CA THR A 390 -3.27 -20.00 -29.60
C THR A 390 -2.68 -18.80 -30.33
N ASN A 391 -2.37 -18.98 -31.62
CA ASN A 391 -2.02 -17.86 -32.51
C ASN A 391 -3.22 -16.97 -32.85
N ARG A 392 -4.44 -17.36 -32.43
CA ARG A 392 -5.69 -16.65 -32.71
C ARG A 392 -5.64 -15.19 -32.24
N SER A 393 -5.02 -14.89 -31.10
CA SER A 393 -4.87 -13.50 -30.66
C SER A 393 -3.97 -12.68 -31.58
N ASN A 394 -2.90 -13.27 -32.09
CA ASN A 394 -2.01 -12.61 -33.05
C ASN A 394 -2.68 -12.45 -34.41
N LEU A 395 -3.53 -13.40 -34.79
CA LEU A 395 -4.34 -13.37 -36.00
C LEU A 395 -5.38 -12.26 -35.92
N VAL A 396 -6.15 -12.19 -34.84
CA VAL A 396 -7.11 -11.09 -34.57
C VAL A 396 -6.41 -9.73 -34.53
N LEU A 397 -5.21 -9.63 -33.93
CA LEU A 397 -4.43 -8.38 -33.94
C LEU A 397 -3.95 -8.01 -35.35
N ARG A 398 -3.60 -9.00 -36.18
CA ARG A 398 -3.21 -8.77 -37.58
C ARG A 398 -4.40 -8.36 -38.45
N GLU A 399 -5.55 -9.00 -38.26
CA GLU A 399 -6.82 -8.65 -38.92
C GLU A 399 -7.25 -7.24 -38.53
N ALA A 400 -7.22 -6.91 -37.23
CA ALA A 400 -7.49 -5.56 -36.75
C ALA A 400 -6.50 -4.52 -37.32
N ALA A 401 -5.21 -4.87 -37.44
CA ALA A 401 -4.21 -4.00 -38.06
C ALA A 401 -4.37 -3.89 -39.59
N ALA A 402 -4.87 -4.94 -40.26
CA ALA A 402 -5.20 -4.90 -41.68
C ALA A 402 -6.42 -4.00 -41.94
N LEU A 403 -7.46 -4.14 -41.13
CA LEU A 403 -8.67 -3.31 -41.16
C LEU A 403 -8.36 -1.84 -40.82
N ALA A 404 -7.50 -1.59 -39.83
CA ALA A 404 -7.03 -0.23 -39.54
C ALA A 404 -6.29 0.41 -40.73
N ARG A 405 -5.54 -0.40 -41.52
CA ARG A 405 -4.85 0.08 -42.72
C ARG A 405 -5.79 0.32 -43.91
N SER A 406 -6.89 -0.43 -44.03
CA SER A 406 -7.88 -0.19 -45.09
C SER A 406 -8.71 1.07 -44.86
N ILE A 407 -8.85 1.50 -43.59
CA ILE A 407 -9.59 2.72 -43.22
C ILE A 407 -8.67 3.96 -43.26
N ALA A 408 -7.36 3.76 -43.06
CA ALA A 408 -6.39 4.84 -43.09
C ALA A 408 -6.21 5.37 -44.53
N PRO A 409 -6.19 6.70 -44.74
CA PRO A 409 -5.88 7.29 -46.05
C PRO A 409 -4.45 6.91 -46.49
N PRO A 410 -4.16 6.95 -47.81
CA PRO A 410 -2.82 6.64 -48.33
C PRO A 410 -1.75 7.53 -47.66
N PRO A 411 -0.53 7.00 -47.47
CA PRO A 411 0.52 7.72 -46.75
C PRO A 411 0.81 9.07 -47.41
N SER A 412 0.76 10.14 -46.61
CA SER A 412 1.01 11.51 -47.06
C SER A 412 2.35 11.61 -47.80
N THR A 413 2.32 12.24 -48.99
CA THR A 413 3.48 12.61 -49.80
C THR A 413 4.25 13.81 -49.23
N CYS A 414 3.78 14.40 -48.13
CA CYS A 414 4.43 15.54 -47.50
C CYS A 414 5.82 15.16 -46.95
N LEU A 415 6.85 15.89 -47.39
CA LEU A 415 8.24 15.68 -46.93
C LEU A 415 8.48 16.21 -45.51
N SER A 416 7.66 17.16 -45.04
CA SER A 416 7.83 17.75 -43.70
C SER A 416 7.49 16.76 -42.58
N TYR A 417 8.24 16.81 -41.47
CA TYR A 417 7.96 15.97 -40.30
C TYR A 417 6.60 16.31 -39.66
N ALA A 418 6.28 17.61 -39.57
CA ALA A 418 5.01 18.09 -39.03
C ALA A 418 3.82 17.59 -39.86
N GLY A 419 3.90 17.66 -41.19
CA GLY A 419 2.86 17.13 -42.09
C GLY A 419 2.67 15.62 -41.99
N ARG A 420 3.77 14.86 -41.89
CA ARG A 420 3.71 13.40 -41.66
C ARG A 420 3.07 13.04 -40.32
N MET A 421 3.36 13.79 -39.26
CA MET A 421 2.76 13.57 -37.95
C MET A 421 1.29 13.97 -37.88
N ALA A 422 0.88 15.04 -38.59
CA ALA A 422 -0.52 15.46 -38.70
C ALA A 422 -1.36 14.41 -39.44
N SER A 423 -0.89 13.94 -40.60
CA SER A 423 -1.55 12.87 -41.37
C SER A 423 -1.68 11.57 -40.56
N ARG A 424 -0.66 11.22 -39.76
CA ARG A 424 -0.73 10.07 -38.85
C ARG A 424 -1.80 10.23 -37.78
N ARG A 425 -1.90 11.40 -37.14
CA ARG A 425 -2.94 11.68 -36.14
C ARG A 425 -4.35 11.60 -36.73
N GLU A 426 -4.53 12.10 -37.96
CA GLU A 426 -5.80 12.02 -38.68
C GLU A 426 -6.19 10.57 -38.99
N SER A 427 -5.23 9.74 -39.44
CA SER A 427 -5.46 8.32 -39.64
C SER A 427 -5.83 7.59 -38.33
N ASP A 428 -5.15 7.91 -37.23
CA ASP A 428 -5.44 7.33 -35.91
C ASP A 428 -6.81 7.77 -35.36
N GLU A 429 -7.27 8.98 -35.69
CA GLU A 429 -8.60 9.49 -35.34
C GLU A 429 -9.71 8.76 -36.13
N ARG A 430 -9.54 8.57 -37.44
CA ARG A 430 -10.50 7.83 -38.27
C ARG A 430 -10.65 6.37 -37.82
N VAL A 431 -9.54 5.71 -37.49
CA VAL A 431 -9.57 4.34 -36.94
C VAL A 431 -10.30 4.31 -35.59
N ARG A 432 -10.11 5.33 -34.74
CA ARG A 432 -10.86 5.45 -33.47
C ARG A 432 -12.35 5.64 -33.68
N GLN A 433 -12.75 6.50 -34.61
CA GLN A 433 -14.15 6.72 -34.95
C GLN A 433 -14.83 5.45 -35.50
N HIS A 434 -14.16 4.72 -36.40
CA HIS A 434 -14.68 3.46 -36.91
C HIS A 434 -14.79 2.37 -35.83
N ASN A 435 -13.80 2.26 -34.94
CA ASN A 435 -13.85 1.33 -33.81
C ASN A 435 -14.98 1.69 -32.82
N ALA A 436 -15.20 2.99 -32.56
CA ALA A 436 -16.30 3.44 -31.73
C ALA A 436 -17.65 3.13 -32.37
N HIS A 437 -17.79 3.33 -33.67
CA HIS A 437 -19.02 3.03 -34.41
C HIS A 437 -19.31 1.52 -34.49
N THR A 438 -18.30 0.69 -34.76
CA THR A 438 -18.43 -0.78 -34.73
C THR A 438 -18.72 -1.32 -33.33
N HIS A 439 -18.17 -0.70 -32.28
CA HIS A 439 -18.51 -1.04 -30.90
C HIS A 439 -19.95 -0.62 -30.55
N ALA A 440 -20.38 0.58 -30.95
CA ALA A 440 -21.75 1.06 -30.75
C ALA A 440 -22.76 0.13 -31.44
N THR A 441 -22.53 -0.20 -32.72
CA THR A 441 -23.38 -1.14 -33.48
C THR A 441 -23.39 -2.55 -32.89
N LYS A 442 -22.25 -3.06 -32.39
CA LYS A 442 -22.22 -4.33 -31.64
C LYS A 442 -23.00 -4.27 -30.33
N MET A 443 -22.89 -3.18 -29.58
CA MET A 443 -23.66 -2.97 -28.35
C MET A 443 -25.16 -2.85 -28.64
N GLU A 444 -25.54 -2.20 -29.74
CA GLU A 444 -26.93 -2.15 -30.23
C GLU A 444 -27.45 -3.55 -30.61
N ALA A 445 -26.64 -4.35 -31.33
CA ALA A 445 -26.98 -5.73 -31.69
C ALA A 445 -27.03 -6.68 -30.47
N LEU A 446 -26.24 -6.41 -29.42
CA LEU A 446 -26.28 -7.15 -28.16
C LEU A 446 -27.54 -6.86 -27.34
N LYS A 447 -28.12 -5.65 -27.44
CA LYS A 447 -29.42 -5.35 -26.80
C LYS A 447 -30.55 -6.26 -27.30
N GLY A 448 -30.48 -6.74 -28.54
CA GLY A 448 -31.47 -7.64 -29.13
C GLY A 448 -31.17 -9.14 -29.06
N SER A 449 -29.97 -9.55 -28.61
CA SER A 449 -29.53 -10.96 -28.58
C SER A 449 -29.33 -11.52 -27.16
N SER A 450 -29.77 -10.79 -26.14
CA SER A 450 -29.85 -11.31 -24.78
C SER A 450 -30.91 -12.41 -24.76
N ASN A 451 -30.52 -13.63 -24.39
CA ASN A 451 -31.47 -14.71 -24.21
C ASN A 451 -32.42 -14.31 -23.07
N LEU A 452 -33.64 -13.87 -23.42
CA LEU A 452 -34.58 -13.21 -22.49
C LEU A 452 -34.81 -14.04 -21.23
N HIS A 453 -34.79 -15.37 -21.37
CA HIS A 453 -34.93 -16.31 -20.27
C HIS A 453 -33.76 -16.26 -19.27
N VAL A 454 -32.53 -16.01 -19.72
CA VAL A 454 -31.35 -15.90 -18.84
C VAL A 454 -31.36 -14.56 -18.11
N VAL A 455 -31.78 -13.49 -18.78
CA VAL A 455 -31.96 -12.17 -18.14
C VAL A 455 -33.08 -12.22 -17.12
N ALA A 456 -34.23 -12.80 -17.46
CA ALA A 456 -35.35 -12.98 -16.55
C ALA A 456 -34.97 -13.85 -15.33
N VAL A 457 -34.20 -14.92 -15.51
CA VAL A 457 -33.72 -15.75 -14.41
C VAL A 457 -32.71 -14.98 -13.54
N ALA A 458 -31.80 -14.23 -14.14
CA ALA A 458 -30.85 -13.40 -13.39
C ALA A 458 -31.56 -12.31 -12.59
N ASP A 459 -32.56 -11.64 -13.19
CA ASP A 459 -33.38 -10.63 -12.53
C ASP A 459 -34.24 -11.23 -11.41
N ALA A 460 -34.79 -12.43 -11.61
CA ALA A 460 -35.52 -13.16 -10.57
C ALA A 460 -34.60 -13.55 -9.40
N VAL A 461 -33.38 -14.03 -9.68
CA VAL A 461 -32.38 -14.34 -8.64
C VAL A 461 -31.95 -13.08 -7.90
N VAL A 462 -31.74 -11.97 -8.60
CA VAL A 462 -31.41 -10.68 -7.97
C VAL A 462 -32.58 -10.17 -7.13
N ALA A 463 -33.83 -10.32 -7.60
CA ALA A 463 -35.02 -9.96 -6.84
C ALA A 463 -35.15 -10.78 -5.56
N GLU A 464 -34.93 -12.10 -5.61
CA GLU A 464 -34.93 -12.96 -4.43
C GLU A 464 -33.77 -12.66 -3.48
N CYS A 465 -32.57 -12.40 -4.01
CA CYS A 465 -31.45 -11.97 -3.18
C CYS A 465 -31.74 -10.63 -2.48
N ARG A 466 -32.41 -9.68 -3.16
CA ARG A 466 -32.87 -8.43 -2.54
C ARG A 466 -33.92 -8.69 -1.47
N LYS A 467 -34.87 -9.60 -1.68
CA LYS A 467 -35.85 -9.99 -0.63
C LYS A 467 -35.15 -10.56 0.60
N ILE A 468 -34.16 -11.43 0.42
CA ILE A 468 -33.37 -12.00 1.53
C ILE A 468 -32.57 -10.92 2.26
N VAL A 469 -31.93 -10.01 1.52
CA VAL A 469 -31.18 -8.87 2.11
C VAL A 469 -32.13 -7.94 2.88
N ASN A 470 -33.30 -7.65 2.33
CA ASN A 470 -34.31 -6.81 2.99
C ASN A 470 -34.92 -7.50 4.22
N ALA A 471 -35.06 -8.83 4.20
CA ALA A 471 -35.55 -9.62 5.34
C ALA A 471 -34.51 -9.72 6.48
N GLY A 472 -33.21 -9.70 6.17
CA GLY A 472 -32.11 -9.80 7.15
C GLY A 472 -31.60 -8.45 7.68
N SER A 473 -32.00 -7.33 7.08
CA SER A 473 -31.55 -5.98 7.44
C SER A 473 -32.61 -5.28 8.30
N LEU A 474 -32.41 -5.25 9.62
CA LEU A 474 -33.25 -4.51 10.58
C LEU A 474 -33.44 -3.02 10.17
N ALA A 475 -32.44 -2.43 9.51
CA ALA A 475 -32.45 -1.05 9.02
C ALA A 475 -33.40 -0.77 7.82
N MET A 476 -34.02 -1.80 7.24
CA MET A 476 -34.99 -1.67 6.14
C MET A 476 -36.40 -2.16 6.49
N GLN A 477 -36.60 -2.71 7.69
CA GLN A 477 -37.92 -3.11 8.22
C GLN A 477 -38.62 -1.99 9.01
N LEU A 478 -37.91 -0.91 9.31
CA LEU A 478 -38.51 0.32 9.79
C LEU A 478 -38.95 1.12 8.57
N ASP A 479 -40.23 1.50 8.51
CA ASP A 479 -40.68 2.51 7.57
C ASP A 479 -39.77 3.74 7.74
N ARG A 480 -39.10 4.15 6.67
CA ARG A 480 -38.34 5.40 6.64
C ARG A 480 -39.35 6.55 6.71
N SER A 481 -39.79 6.88 7.91
CA SER A 481 -40.41 8.17 8.21
C SER A 481 -39.29 9.19 8.44
N ASP A 482 -38.46 9.45 7.42
CA ASP A 482 -37.67 10.67 7.40
C ASP A 482 -38.64 11.80 7.08
N LEU A 483 -38.87 12.72 8.02
CA LEU A 483 -39.79 13.86 7.91
C LEU A 483 -39.47 14.78 6.70
N ARG A 484 -38.32 14.57 6.03
CA ARG A 484 -37.88 15.26 4.82
C ARG A 484 -38.50 14.70 3.54
N ASP A 485 -38.99 13.46 3.55
CA ASP A 485 -39.58 12.80 2.38
C ASP A 485 -41.08 13.11 2.25
N ASP A 486 -41.70 13.73 3.26
CA ASP A 486 -43.09 14.16 3.24
C ASP A 486 -43.20 15.60 2.71
N PRO A 487 -43.71 15.84 1.49
CA PRO A 487 -43.70 17.16 0.84
C PRO A 487 -44.51 18.21 1.60
N ALA A 488 -45.37 17.78 2.53
CA ALA A 488 -46.17 18.65 3.39
C ALA A 488 -45.51 18.97 4.74
N ALA A 489 -44.54 18.16 5.21
CA ALA A 489 -43.89 18.33 6.52
C ALA A 489 -42.48 18.92 6.42
N GLY A 490 -41.84 18.85 5.24
CA GLY A 490 -40.56 19.50 4.97
C GLY A 490 -40.74 21.00 4.79
N GLY A 491 -40.45 21.78 5.83
CA GLY A 491 -40.53 23.25 5.81
C GLY A 491 -39.51 23.95 4.88
N MET A 492 -39.09 23.35 3.77
CA MET A 492 -38.20 23.93 2.74
C MET A 492 -38.78 23.67 1.35
N CYS A 493 -38.97 24.72 0.56
CA CYS A 493 -39.38 24.59 -0.84
C CYS A 493 -38.32 23.81 -1.65
N THR A 494 -38.71 22.72 -2.31
CA THR A 494 -37.79 21.89 -3.12
C THR A 494 -37.27 22.59 -4.37
N THR A 495 -37.94 23.64 -4.83
CA THR A 495 -37.57 24.39 -6.04
C THR A 495 -36.53 25.47 -5.76
N CYS A 496 -36.56 26.12 -4.59
CA CYS A 496 -35.68 27.25 -4.26
C CYS A 496 -34.96 27.14 -2.91
N GLY A 497 -35.20 26.08 -2.14
CA GLY A 497 -34.54 25.80 -0.87
C GLY A 497 -34.89 26.73 0.30
N HIS A 498 -35.84 27.67 0.13
CA HIS A 498 -36.24 28.60 1.19
C HIS A 498 -37.39 28.05 2.03
N MET A 499 -37.37 28.32 3.35
CA MET A 499 -38.42 27.86 4.27
C MET A 499 -39.77 28.58 4.07
N GLN A 500 -39.72 29.81 3.56
CA GLN A 500 -40.90 30.57 3.16
C GLN A 500 -40.66 31.06 1.73
N CYS A 501 -41.28 30.42 0.75
CA CYS A 501 -41.28 30.89 -0.64
C CYS A 501 -42.68 30.88 -1.23
N VAL A 502 -42.91 31.79 -2.18
CA VAL A 502 -44.22 31.99 -2.85
C VAL A 502 -44.35 31.14 -4.12
N CYS A 503 -43.35 30.30 -4.40
CA CYS A 503 -43.18 29.54 -5.65
C CYS A 503 -44.35 28.56 -5.90
N HIS A 504 -45.01 28.07 -4.84
CA HIS A 504 -46.16 27.18 -4.93
C HIS A 504 -47.51 27.92 -5.07
N VAL A 505 -47.58 29.21 -4.72
CA VAL A 505 -48.80 30.03 -4.87
C VAL A 505 -48.96 30.46 -6.34
N LEU A 506 -47.86 30.73 -7.04
CA LEU A 506 -47.87 31.08 -8.47
C LEU A 506 -48.11 29.87 -9.39
N ALA A 507 -47.78 28.66 -8.95
CA ALA A 507 -48.04 27.43 -9.71
C ALA A 507 -49.53 27.04 -9.66
N ALA A 508 -50.24 27.36 -8.57
CA ALA A 508 -51.67 27.09 -8.44
C ALA A 508 -52.54 28.03 -9.30
N SER A 509 -52.11 29.27 -9.53
CA SER A 509 -52.86 30.25 -10.35
C SER A 509 -52.73 30.02 -11.86
N THR A 510 -51.76 29.20 -12.30
CA THR A 510 -51.55 28.87 -13.72
C THR A 510 -52.16 27.52 -14.13
N ALA A 511 -52.62 26.71 -13.17
CA ALA A 511 -53.23 25.40 -13.42
C ALA A 511 -54.76 25.46 -13.65
N SER A 512 -55.42 26.61 -13.45
CA SER A 512 -56.88 26.75 -13.58
C SER A 512 -57.37 27.09 -15.00
N ASN A 513 -56.48 27.28 -15.98
CA ASN A 513 -56.86 27.62 -17.37
C ASN A 513 -56.07 26.79 -18.40
N ALA A 514 -56.43 25.52 -18.59
CA ALA A 514 -56.12 24.79 -19.82
C ALA A 514 -57.07 23.58 -20.01
N PRO A 515 -57.73 23.42 -21.18
CA PRO A 515 -58.70 22.36 -21.40
C PRO A 515 -58.04 20.99 -21.65
N SER A 516 -58.68 19.97 -21.11
CA SER A 516 -58.38 18.54 -21.28
C SER A 516 -58.65 18.09 -22.72
N ASN A 517 -57.62 17.69 -23.46
CA ASN A 517 -57.64 16.61 -24.46
C ASN A 517 -56.31 16.54 -25.24
N ALA A 518 -55.41 15.63 -24.87
CA ALA A 518 -54.47 14.98 -25.80
C ALA A 518 -53.68 13.88 -25.07
N ALA A 519 -53.73 12.65 -25.60
CA ALA A 519 -52.98 11.48 -25.14
C ALA A 519 -51.46 11.65 -25.31
N PRO A 520 -50.62 11.05 -24.45
CA PRO A 520 -49.18 11.26 -24.50
C PRO A 520 -48.50 10.39 -25.56
N ILE A 521 -47.95 11.04 -26.58
CA ILE A 521 -46.96 10.48 -27.50
C ILE A 521 -45.61 10.49 -26.77
N LEU A 522 -45.10 9.30 -26.43
CA LEU A 522 -43.72 9.10 -26.00
C LEU A 522 -42.78 9.22 -27.20
N ASN A 523 -42.11 10.36 -27.34
CA ASN A 523 -40.90 10.46 -28.16
C ASN A 523 -39.75 11.03 -27.32
N GLY A 524 -38.76 10.18 -27.10
CA GLY A 524 -37.51 10.54 -26.48
C GLY A 524 -36.66 11.39 -27.42
N SER A 525 -36.43 12.64 -27.06
CA SER A 525 -35.13 13.29 -27.22
C SER A 525 -35.03 14.46 -26.26
N ARG A 526 -34.16 14.36 -25.24
CA ARG A 526 -33.68 15.55 -24.53
C ARG A 526 -32.18 15.66 -24.75
N LYS A 527 -31.86 16.48 -25.74
CA LYS A 527 -30.64 17.28 -25.80
C LYS A 527 -30.43 17.90 -24.42
N ARG A 528 -29.29 17.59 -23.79
CA ARG A 528 -28.80 18.31 -22.61
C ARG A 528 -28.20 19.62 -23.11
N THR A 529 -28.91 20.71 -22.89
CA THR A 529 -28.42 22.07 -23.11
C THR A 529 -27.35 22.40 -22.07
N ASN A 530 -26.20 22.86 -22.56
CA ASN A 530 -25.21 23.61 -21.79
C ASN A 530 -25.84 24.88 -21.22
N ASN A 531 -25.52 25.21 -19.96
CA ASN A 531 -25.03 26.51 -19.53
C ASN A 531 -24.62 26.48 -18.05
N GLY A 532 -23.44 27.00 -17.74
CA GLY A 532 -22.91 27.23 -16.40
C GLY A 532 -21.42 26.88 -16.26
N PRO A 533 -20.49 27.85 -16.17
CA PRO A 533 -19.06 27.62 -16.30
C PRO A 533 -18.50 27.01 -15.01
N GLY A 534 -18.15 25.73 -15.08
CA GLY A 534 -17.33 25.09 -14.06
C GLY A 534 -15.96 25.77 -14.00
N ILE A 535 -15.71 26.44 -12.89
CA ILE A 535 -14.43 27.02 -12.48
C ILE A 535 -13.32 25.99 -12.72
N ALA A 536 -12.49 26.25 -13.73
CA ALA A 536 -11.29 25.47 -13.99
C ALA A 536 -10.27 25.77 -12.89
N LEU A 537 -10.24 24.93 -11.85
CA LEU A 537 -9.12 24.91 -10.92
C LEU A 537 -7.86 24.58 -11.74
N GLY A 538 -7.04 25.62 -11.91
CA GLY A 538 -5.93 25.66 -12.82
C GLY A 538 -4.97 24.49 -12.64
N ARG A 539 -4.48 23.98 -13.78
CA ARG A 539 -3.27 23.18 -13.84
C ARG A 539 -2.17 23.95 -13.10
N ARG A 540 -1.72 23.43 -11.95
CA ARG A 540 -0.48 23.87 -11.31
C ARG A 540 0.64 23.78 -12.35
N ARG A 541 1.06 24.93 -12.87
CA ARG A 541 2.31 25.09 -13.62
C ARG A 541 3.42 24.60 -12.69
N ARG A 542 4.19 23.62 -13.15
CA ARG A 542 5.48 23.31 -12.53
C ARG A 542 6.33 24.56 -12.68
N HIS A 543 6.62 25.23 -11.57
CA HIS A 543 7.71 26.20 -11.53
C HIS A 543 8.99 25.46 -11.91
N HIS A 544 9.57 25.87 -13.04
CA HIS A 544 10.99 25.73 -13.28
C HIS A 544 11.71 26.41 -12.12
N ARG A 545 12.42 25.63 -11.29
CA ARG A 545 13.51 26.20 -10.51
C ARG A 545 14.60 26.55 -11.50
N GLN A 546 14.74 27.84 -11.78
CA GLN A 546 16.03 28.44 -12.10
C GLN A 546 16.94 28.15 -10.91
N THR A 547 17.95 27.31 -11.13
CA THR A 547 19.16 27.35 -10.30
C THR A 547 20.04 28.40 -10.95
N ASP A 548 20.14 29.53 -10.28
CA ASP A 548 21.11 30.57 -10.61
C ASP A 548 22.51 29.99 -10.64
N GLY A 549 23.29 30.48 -11.60
CA GLY A 549 24.68 30.11 -11.78
C GLY A 549 25.49 30.45 -10.55
N VAL A 550 26.23 29.46 -10.07
CA VAL A 550 27.52 29.71 -9.43
C VAL A 550 28.55 29.07 -10.34
N VAL A 551 29.29 29.95 -11.00
CA VAL A 551 30.53 29.63 -11.72
C VAL A 551 31.53 29.14 -10.69
N VAL A 552 31.96 27.89 -10.81
CA VAL A 552 33.26 27.44 -10.30
C VAL A 552 33.97 26.85 -11.49
N ALA A 553 34.96 27.61 -11.96
CA ALA A 553 36.00 27.12 -12.84
C ALA A 553 36.75 26.00 -12.11
N ASP A 554 37.00 24.90 -12.80
CA ASP A 554 38.24 24.15 -12.63
C ASP A 554 38.51 23.40 -13.93
N ASP A 555 39.69 23.70 -14.46
CA ASP A 555 40.30 23.15 -15.65
C ASP A 555 40.69 21.67 -15.47
N GLU A 556 41.09 21.11 -16.62
CA GLU A 556 42.07 20.03 -16.78
C GLU A 556 41.58 18.61 -17.15
N ASN A 557 41.87 18.31 -18.43
CA ASN A 557 42.56 17.11 -18.89
C ASN A 557 41.80 15.76 -18.91
N SER A 558 41.28 15.39 -20.08
CA SER A 558 41.61 14.08 -20.68
C SER A 558 41.26 13.99 -22.18
N VAL A 559 42.30 14.23 -22.96
CA VAL A 559 42.64 13.68 -24.28
C VAL A 559 41.63 12.69 -24.89
N GLN A 560 40.97 13.13 -25.96
CA GLN A 560 40.35 12.26 -26.95
C GLN A 560 41.42 11.64 -27.85
N VAL A 561 41.65 10.33 -27.73
CA VAL A 561 42.33 9.55 -28.77
C VAL A 561 41.28 9.06 -29.76
N TYR A 562 41.18 9.74 -30.89
CA TYR A 562 40.62 9.21 -32.12
C TYR A 562 41.50 8.04 -32.58
N ASN A 563 40.90 6.87 -32.81
CA ASN A 563 41.56 5.79 -33.53
C ASN A 563 40.62 5.28 -34.63
N PRO A 564 40.99 5.41 -35.92
CA PRO A 564 40.19 4.91 -37.03
C PRO A 564 40.45 3.41 -37.23
N SER A 565 39.39 2.65 -37.48
CA SER A 565 39.42 1.30 -38.07
C SER A 565 38.22 1.12 -38.97
#